data_AF-A0A2W0A758-F1
#
_entry.id   AF-A0A2W0A758-F1
#
_cell.length_a   1.000
_cell.length_b   1.000
_cell.length_c   1.000
_cell.angle_alpha   90.00
_cell.angle_beta   90.00
_cell.angle_gamma   90.00
#
_symmetry.space_group_name_H-M   'P 1'
#
loop_
_entity.id
_entity.type
_entity.pdbx_description
1 polymer ?
#
loop_
_entity_poly.entity_id
_entity_poly.type
_entity_poly.pdbx_seq_one_letter_code
_entity_poly.pdbx_strand_id
1 'polypeptide(L)'
;MVEAVMLWNEPNNLSHWDFKIDPDWKKFAEMAIAAGKAIRSVNPELPIVLGGISPIDPNFIQLMGSHGILNAVDVVAIHGFPLDWNHWNVNEWPAKVDEIRAVTKLPVWISEVGASSFGAEEVQLFGLQRMSELLLGNVERIHWYSLFDLPASWTATTRHKEAEGSAYYRHYYMGLLREDETPKMAAAEFPEGLGICQWFHYEDHRLDSAVEWLHRLKVRYLRTGVSWADSHRENAELWFDRQMKALEPFNTTLTLCFTPEHLGIAPHYTSPPKDPNTFAEFAQWAVSRYAPAPVRTNSAYAMPEEMAAPSVLR
;
A
#
# COMPACT_ATOMS: atom_id res chain seq x y z
N MET A 1 -4.04 -6.32 -11.77
CA MET A 1 -3.04 -5.43 -12.39
C MET A 1 -2.63 -4.40 -11.36
N VAL A 2 -1.39 -3.90 -11.41
CA VAL A 2 -1.00 -2.75 -10.57
C VAL A 2 -1.67 -1.49 -11.12
N GLU A 3 -2.37 -0.76 -10.26
CA GLU A 3 -3.07 0.49 -10.60
C GLU A 3 -2.54 1.71 -9.85
N ALA A 4 -1.70 1.51 -8.83
CA ALA A 4 -0.98 2.57 -8.13
C ALA A 4 0.28 2.00 -7.46
N VAL A 5 1.30 2.83 -7.25
CA VAL A 5 2.48 2.47 -6.45
C VAL A 5 2.58 3.39 -5.24
N MET A 6 2.76 2.79 -4.06
CA MET A 6 2.92 3.51 -2.80
C MET A 6 4.39 3.53 -2.38
N LEU A 7 4.91 4.74 -2.17
CA LEU A 7 6.28 4.95 -1.70
C LEU A 7 6.30 4.92 -0.17
N TRP A 8 6.77 3.78 0.35
CA TRP A 8 6.89 3.42 1.77
C TRP A 8 5.59 3.07 2.51
N ASN A 9 5.76 2.52 3.71
CA ASN A 9 4.69 2.26 4.69
C ASN A 9 4.97 3.06 5.96
N GLU A 10 3.99 3.78 6.54
CA GLU A 10 4.13 4.50 7.82
C GLU A 10 5.47 5.25 8.03
N PRO A 11 5.87 6.17 7.12
CA PRO A 11 7.15 6.86 7.24
C PRO A 11 7.28 7.71 8.52
N ASN A 12 6.18 7.99 9.23
CA ASN A 12 6.17 8.66 10.53
C ASN A 12 6.13 7.71 11.76
N ASN A 13 6.35 6.40 11.58
CA ASN A 13 6.42 5.41 12.67
C ASN A 13 7.81 4.74 12.75
N LEU A 14 8.40 4.65 13.95
CA LEU A 14 9.76 4.10 14.15
C LEU A 14 9.90 2.63 13.72
N SER A 15 8.80 1.86 13.69
CA SER A 15 8.79 0.48 13.17
C SER A 15 8.93 0.38 11.65
N HIS A 16 8.86 1.51 10.94
CA HIS A 16 8.94 1.56 9.49
C HIS A 16 9.99 2.56 8.99
N TRP A 17 10.28 3.64 9.71
CA TRP A 17 11.36 4.60 9.38
C TRP A 17 12.04 5.12 10.65
N ASP A 18 13.36 4.99 10.74
CA ASP A 18 14.12 5.47 11.90
C ASP A 18 14.39 6.99 11.83
N PHE A 19 13.38 7.76 12.23
CA PHE A 19 13.48 9.21 12.41
C PHE A 19 14.37 9.64 13.60
N LYS A 20 15.06 8.74 14.31
CA LYS A 20 16.21 9.15 15.15
C LYS A 20 17.46 9.40 14.30
N ILE A 21 17.55 8.74 13.13
CA ILE A 21 18.61 8.96 12.13
C ILE A 21 18.21 10.09 11.16
N ASP A 22 16.91 10.26 10.88
CA ASP A 22 16.36 11.31 10.00
C ASP A 22 15.24 12.11 10.69
N PRO A 23 15.55 12.95 11.70
CA PRO A 23 14.57 13.62 12.57
C PRO A 23 13.70 14.68 11.90
N ASP A 24 14.10 15.17 10.72
CA ASP A 24 13.31 16.11 9.91
C ASP A 24 12.67 15.41 8.69
N TRP A 25 12.80 14.09 8.54
CA TRP A 25 12.37 13.31 7.36
C TRP A 25 12.91 13.84 6.01
N LYS A 26 14.10 14.45 6.03
CA LYS A 26 14.75 15.01 4.83
C LYS A 26 15.25 13.90 3.91
N LYS A 27 15.84 12.84 4.48
CA LYS A 27 16.30 11.68 3.70
C LYS A 27 15.10 10.91 3.13
N PHE A 28 14.01 10.82 3.89
CA PHE A 28 12.76 10.25 3.40
C PHE A 28 12.23 11.02 2.18
N ALA A 29 12.17 12.36 2.28
CA ALA A 29 11.72 13.20 1.17
C ALA A 29 12.64 13.10 -0.07
N GLU A 30 13.97 13.15 0.13
CA GLU A 30 14.96 12.96 -0.95
C GLU A 30 14.78 11.61 -1.66
N MET A 31 14.64 10.52 -0.90
CA MET A 31 14.41 9.16 -1.39
C MET A 31 13.10 9.04 -2.17
N ALA A 32 11.99 9.53 -1.62
CA ALA A 32 10.69 9.43 -2.26
C ALA A 32 10.59 10.32 -3.52
N ILE A 33 11.21 11.50 -3.54
CA ILE A 33 11.30 12.36 -4.73
C ILE A 33 12.15 11.70 -5.82
N ALA A 34 13.26 11.03 -5.47
CA ALA A 34 14.07 10.28 -6.42
C ALA A 34 13.28 9.10 -7.02
N ALA A 35 12.62 8.30 -6.19
CA ALA A 35 11.76 7.21 -6.64
C ALA A 35 10.59 7.69 -7.50
N GLY A 36 9.91 8.78 -7.13
CA GLY A 36 8.83 9.38 -7.93
C GLY A 36 9.28 9.77 -9.34
N LYS A 37 10.46 10.40 -9.47
CA LYS A 37 11.07 10.70 -10.79
C LYS A 37 11.39 9.44 -11.59
N ALA A 38 11.94 8.42 -10.93
CA ALA A 38 12.28 7.16 -11.59
C ALA A 38 11.04 6.40 -12.07
N ILE A 39 9.97 6.35 -11.28
CA ILE A 39 8.66 5.81 -11.66
C ILE A 39 8.10 6.56 -12.88
N ARG A 40 8.08 7.90 -12.83
CA ARG A 40 7.59 8.75 -13.94
C ARG A 40 8.36 8.54 -15.24
N SER A 41 9.64 8.14 -15.19
CA SER A 41 10.42 7.82 -16.39
C SER A 41 9.98 6.53 -17.10
N VAL A 42 9.29 5.63 -16.37
CA VAL A 42 8.82 4.32 -16.86
C VAL A 42 7.34 4.35 -17.17
N ASN A 43 6.53 4.91 -16.28
CA ASN A 43 5.09 5.07 -16.45
C ASN A 43 4.66 6.47 -15.95
N PRO A 44 4.56 7.46 -16.85
CA PRO A 44 4.16 8.82 -16.49
C PRO A 44 2.77 8.89 -15.84
N GLU A 45 1.85 8.01 -16.21
CA GLU A 45 0.43 8.06 -15.84
C GLU A 45 0.09 7.23 -14.59
N LEU A 46 1.03 6.44 -14.05
CA LEU A 46 0.78 5.58 -12.89
C LEU A 46 0.61 6.41 -11.60
N PRO A 47 -0.52 6.32 -10.88
CA PRO A 47 -0.68 7.01 -9.59
C PRO A 47 0.41 6.63 -8.58
N ILE A 48 1.07 7.65 -8.03
CA ILE A 48 2.09 7.52 -6.99
C ILE A 48 1.50 8.00 -5.67
N VAL A 49 1.49 7.12 -4.67
CA VAL A 49 0.89 7.36 -3.35
C VAL A 49 1.99 7.60 -2.32
N LEU A 50 1.90 8.68 -1.56
CA LEU A 50 2.72 8.88 -0.37
C LEU A 50 2.32 7.84 0.69
N GLY A 51 3.31 7.10 1.22
CA GLY A 51 3.12 6.03 2.20
C GLY A 51 2.17 6.39 3.33
N GLY A 52 1.25 5.47 3.63
CA GLY A 52 0.17 5.70 4.58
C GLY A 52 0.68 6.03 5.98
N ILE A 53 0.25 7.15 6.55
CA ILE A 53 0.78 7.65 7.83
C ILE A 53 0.04 7.09 9.05
N SER A 54 0.80 6.79 10.10
CA SER A 54 0.33 6.23 11.38
C SER A 54 1.22 6.72 12.52
N PRO A 55 0.74 7.62 13.41
CA PRO A 55 -0.62 8.16 13.48
C PRO A 55 -0.95 9.10 12.29
N ILE A 56 -2.23 9.43 12.17
CA ILE A 56 -2.72 10.51 11.30
C ILE A 56 -2.23 11.86 11.88
N ASP A 57 -1.45 12.60 11.09
CA ASP A 57 -0.87 13.89 11.49
C ASP A 57 -0.80 14.88 10.30
N PRO A 58 -1.59 15.97 10.32
CA PRO A 58 -1.52 17.03 9.32
C PRO A 58 -0.18 17.77 9.30
N ASN A 59 0.53 17.86 10.43
CA ASN A 59 1.82 18.58 10.50
C ASN A 59 2.90 17.82 9.73
N PHE A 60 2.93 16.49 9.84
CA PHE A 60 3.77 15.64 8.99
C PHE A 60 3.52 15.88 7.50
N ILE A 61 2.26 15.97 7.06
CA ILE A 61 1.92 16.27 5.65
C ILE A 61 2.37 17.68 5.23
N GLN A 62 2.27 18.68 6.11
CA GLN A 62 2.81 20.02 5.85
C GLN A 62 4.35 20.03 5.75
N LEU A 63 5.05 19.33 6.66
CA LEU A 63 6.51 19.17 6.64
C LEU A 63 6.96 18.49 5.34
N MET A 64 6.29 17.40 4.97
CA MET A 64 6.46 16.70 3.70
C MET A 64 6.28 17.65 2.50
N GLY A 65 5.21 18.46 2.50
CA GLY A 65 4.98 19.52 1.53
C GLY A 65 6.12 20.54 1.46
N SER A 66 6.70 20.93 2.60
CA SER A 66 7.82 21.88 2.66
C SER A 66 9.13 21.32 2.06
N HIS A 67 9.33 20.01 2.11
CA HIS A 67 10.43 19.32 1.41
C HIS A 67 10.13 19.04 -0.07
N GLY A 68 8.93 19.39 -0.55
CA GLY A 68 8.54 19.32 -1.95
C GLY A 68 8.01 17.96 -2.42
N ILE A 69 7.86 16.96 -1.55
CA ILE A 69 7.44 15.59 -1.92
C ILE A 69 6.02 15.56 -2.54
N LEU A 70 5.14 16.48 -2.15
CA LEU A 70 3.78 16.61 -2.70
C LEU A 70 3.75 17.05 -4.17
N ASN A 71 4.89 17.37 -4.78
CA ASN A 71 5.03 17.59 -6.23
C ASN A 71 5.51 16.33 -6.98
N ALA A 72 5.83 15.24 -6.27
CA ALA A 72 6.36 13.99 -6.80
C ALA A 72 5.41 12.79 -6.58
N VAL A 73 4.26 13.03 -5.96
CA VAL A 73 3.18 12.06 -5.66
C VAL A 73 1.83 12.67 -6.03
N ASP A 74 0.84 11.81 -6.28
CA ASP A 74 -0.51 12.23 -6.68
C ASP A 74 -1.53 12.07 -5.55
N VAL A 75 -1.24 11.23 -4.54
CA VAL A 75 -2.17 10.86 -3.47
C VAL A 75 -1.45 10.85 -2.12
N VAL A 76 -2.14 11.25 -1.04
CA VAL A 76 -1.71 11.06 0.35
C VAL A 76 -2.50 9.92 0.97
N ALA A 77 -1.85 8.98 1.65
CA ALA A 77 -2.54 7.91 2.36
C ALA A 77 -2.46 8.05 3.88
N ILE A 78 -3.44 7.47 4.59
CA ILE A 78 -3.54 7.45 6.05
C ILE A 78 -3.95 6.08 6.59
N HIS A 79 -3.52 5.75 7.80
CA HIS A 79 -3.91 4.55 8.53
C HIS A 79 -4.71 4.90 9.80
N GLY A 80 -5.64 4.03 10.21
CA GLY A 80 -6.37 4.22 11.46
C GLY A 80 -6.95 2.95 12.07
N PHE A 81 -6.78 2.84 13.38
CA PHE A 81 -7.16 1.71 14.23
C PHE A 81 -7.67 2.22 15.60
N PRO A 82 -8.80 2.96 15.62
CA PRO A 82 -9.34 3.61 16.83
C PRO A 82 -9.91 2.66 17.88
N LEU A 83 -10.02 1.36 17.57
CA LEU A 83 -10.41 0.32 18.52
C LEU A 83 -9.21 -0.42 19.13
N ASP A 84 -7.98 -0.07 18.73
CA ASP A 84 -6.76 -0.83 19.03
C ASP A 84 -5.60 0.04 19.53
N TRP A 85 -5.13 0.99 18.71
CA TRP A 85 -3.89 1.73 18.95
C TRP A 85 -4.02 3.26 18.91
N ASN A 86 -5.10 3.81 18.34
CA ASN A 86 -5.29 5.26 18.32
C ASN A 86 -6.14 5.77 19.48
N HIS A 87 -5.80 6.95 19.98
CA HIS A 87 -6.48 7.59 21.12
C HIS A 87 -7.60 8.56 20.66
N TRP A 88 -8.41 8.15 19.69
CA TRP A 88 -9.60 8.89 19.21
C TRP A 88 -10.73 7.89 18.91
N ASN A 89 -11.97 8.35 18.99
CA ASN A 89 -13.17 7.51 18.88
C ASN A 89 -13.43 7.12 17.42
N VAL A 90 -13.91 5.89 17.16
CA VAL A 90 -14.22 5.41 15.80
C VAL A 90 -15.13 6.36 14.98
N ASN A 91 -16.00 7.13 15.64
CA ASN A 91 -16.87 8.12 15.00
C ASN A 91 -16.15 9.38 14.49
N GLU A 92 -14.89 9.62 14.90
CA GLU A 92 -14.07 10.75 14.45
C GLU A 92 -13.36 10.48 13.13
N TRP A 93 -13.48 9.27 12.55
CA TRP A 93 -12.89 8.89 11.27
C TRP A 93 -13.09 9.92 10.14
N PRO A 94 -14.30 10.43 9.86
CA PRO A 94 -14.49 11.45 8.83
C PRO A 94 -13.71 12.73 9.11
N ALA A 95 -13.69 13.19 10.37
CA ALA A 95 -12.92 14.36 10.78
C ALA A 95 -11.40 14.14 10.60
N LYS A 96 -10.90 12.91 10.82
CA LYS A 96 -9.50 12.55 10.57
C LYS A 96 -9.11 12.56 9.09
N VAL A 97 -10.03 12.26 8.18
CA VAL A 97 -9.82 12.48 6.73
C VAL A 97 -9.78 13.97 6.41
N ASP A 98 -10.71 14.74 6.98
CA ASP A 98 -10.83 16.18 6.72
C ASP A 98 -9.67 17.02 7.31
N GLU A 99 -9.10 16.60 8.45
CA GLU A 99 -7.85 17.13 9.02
C GLU A 99 -6.69 17.12 8.00
N ILE A 100 -6.62 16.07 7.16
CA ILE A 100 -5.59 15.93 6.13
C ILE A 100 -5.96 16.70 4.85
N ARG A 101 -7.24 16.65 4.44
CA ARG A 101 -7.75 17.46 3.31
C ARG A 101 -7.59 18.97 3.55
N ALA A 102 -7.56 19.42 4.81
CA ALA A 102 -7.30 20.82 5.15
C ALA A 102 -5.86 21.28 4.83
N VAL A 103 -4.91 20.34 4.68
CA VAL A 103 -3.47 20.65 4.49
C VAL A 103 -2.87 20.17 3.17
N THR A 104 -3.62 19.45 2.33
CA THR A 104 -3.20 19.07 0.97
C THR A 104 -4.34 19.19 -0.03
N LYS A 105 -3.99 19.41 -1.31
CA LYS A 105 -4.95 19.39 -2.44
C LYS A 105 -5.01 18.02 -3.13
N LEU A 106 -4.11 17.10 -2.77
CA LEU A 106 -4.09 15.75 -3.33
C LEU A 106 -5.26 14.93 -2.75
N PRO A 107 -5.84 13.99 -3.52
CA PRO A 107 -6.72 12.96 -2.97
C PRO A 107 -6.13 12.29 -1.72
N VAL A 108 -7.01 11.98 -0.77
CA VAL A 108 -6.68 11.26 0.45
C VAL A 108 -7.26 9.85 0.35
N TRP A 109 -6.43 8.83 0.56
CA TRP A 109 -6.81 7.42 0.59
C TRP A 109 -6.60 6.84 2.00
N ILE A 110 -7.40 5.84 2.37
CA ILE A 110 -7.20 5.05 3.59
C ILE A 110 -6.52 3.73 3.20
N SER A 111 -5.21 3.67 3.35
CA SER A 111 -4.43 2.50 2.94
C SER A 111 -4.45 1.36 3.95
N GLU A 112 -4.82 1.65 5.20
CA GLU A 112 -5.14 0.65 6.23
C GLU A 112 -6.25 1.20 7.15
N VAL A 113 -7.28 0.38 7.36
CA VAL A 113 -8.25 0.53 8.44
C VAL A 113 -8.56 -0.85 9.00
N GLY A 114 -8.78 -0.99 10.30
CA GLY A 114 -9.08 -2.29 10.87
C GLY A 114 -9.53 -2.22 12.32
N ALA A 115 -9.93 -3.39 12.82
CA ALA A 115 -10.23 -3.63 14.21
C ALA A 115 -9.74 -5.03 14.58
N SER A 116 -9.02 -5.18 15.69
CA SER A 116 -8.59 -6.50 16.16
C SER A 116 -9.75 -7.28 16.76
N SER A 117 -9.83 -8.58 16.46
CA SER A 117 -10.71 -9.52 17.16
C SER A 117 -10.13 -10.03 18.49
N PHE A 118 -9.04 -9.43 19.00
CA PHE A 118 -8.41 -9.84 20.26
C PHE A 118 -9.37 -9.64 21.44
N GLY A 119 -9.83 -10.75 22.01
CA GLY A 119 -10.77 -10.80 23.13
C GLY A 119 -12.23 -11.10 22.73
N ALA A 120 -12.67 -10.68 21.53
CA ALA A 120 -14.00 -10.95 20.99
C ALA A 120 -14.05 -10.67 19.47
N GLU A 121 -14.70 -11.55 18.68
CA GLU A 121 -14.88 -11.31 17.23
C GLU A 121 -15.94 -10.24 16.95
N GLU A 122 -16.88 -10.06 17.86
CA GLU A 122 -17.94 -9.06 17.80
C GLU A 122 -17.38 -7.63 17.76
N VAL A 123 -16.20 -7.39 18.34
CA VAL A 123 -15.50 -6.10 18.28
C VAL A 123 -15.00 -5.82 16.85
N GLN A 124 -14.45 -6.83 16.18
CA GLN A 124 -14.02 -6.71 14.79
C GLN A 124 -15.22 -6.51 13.86
N LEU A 125 -16.30 -7.27 14.06
CA LEU A 125 -17.54 -7.12 13.29
C LEU A 125 -18.15 -5.71 13.45
N PHE A 126 -18.28 -5.22 14.69
CA PHE A 126 -18.74 -3.85 14.96
C PHE A 126 -17.84 -2.82 14.29
N GLY A 127 -16.52 -2.98 14.41
CA GLY A 127 -15.53 -2.10 13.77
C GLY A 127 -15.69 -2.05 12.25
N LEU A 128 -15.77 -3.22 11.61
CA LEU A 128 -15.98 -3.36 10.16
C LEU A 128 -17.26 -2.65 9.72
N GLN A 129 -18.40 -2.94 10.34
CA GLN A 129 -19.68 -2.33 10.00
C GLN A 129 -19.65 -0.81 10.19
N ARG A 130 -19.17 -0.32 11.34
CA ARG A 130 -19.18 1.10 11.67
C ARG A 130 -18.21 1.92 10.81
N MET A 131 -17.01 1.40 10.55
CA MET A 131 -16.03 2.10 9.70
C MET A 131 -16.46 2.07 8.23
N SER A 132 -17.13 1.01 7.79
CA SER A 132 -17.69 0.96 6.43
C SER A 132 -18.82 1.99 6.23
N GLU A 133 -19.72 2.13 7.20
CA GLU A 133 -20.76 3.18 7.20
C GLU A 133 -20.17 4.61 7.16
N LEU A 134 -19.07 4.85 7.87
CA LEU A 134 -18.44 6.16 7.97
C LEU A 134 -17.57 6.52 6.76
N LEU A 135 -17.01 5.53 6.05
CA LEU A 135 -15.95 5.75 5.07
C LEU A 135 -16.37 5.46 3.62
N LEU A 136 -17.20 4.43 3.37
CA LEU A 136 -17.62 4.09 2.00
C LEU A 136 -18.45 5.24 1.40
N GLY A 137 -18.09 5.67 0.19
CA GLY A 137 -18.66 6.84 -0.47
C GLY A 137 -18.05 8.18 -0.04
N ASN A 138 -17.38 8.25 1.11
CA ASN A 138 -16.68 9.46 1.58
C ASN A 138 -15.19 9.49 1.17
N VAL A 139 -14.58 8.33 0.90
CA VAL A 139 -13.19 8.18 0.48
C VAL A 139 -13.12 7.24 -0.73
N GLU A 140 -12.31 7.60 -1.74
CA GLU A 140 -12.19 6.84 -2.99
C GLU A 140 -11.60 5.44 -2.78
N ARG A 141 -10.61 5.32 -1.89
CA ARG A 141 -9.94 4.06 -1.60
C ARG A 141 -9.79 3.82 -0.11
N ILE A 142 -10.23 2.63 0.30
CA ILE A 142 -10.18 2.14 1.67
C ILE A 142 -9.75 0.68 1.61
N HIS A 143 -8.76 0.27 2.41
CA HIS A 143 -8.34 -1.13 2.51
C HIS A 143 -8.41 -1.64 3.95
N TRP A 144 -9.15 -2.73 4.15
CA TRP A 144 -9.24 -3.42 5.44
C TRP A 144 -7.94 -4.20 5.73
N TYR A 145 -7.30 -3.92 6.86
CA TYR A 145 -6.17 -4.69 7.38
C TYR A 145 -6.70 -5.69 8.43
N SER A 146 -6.68 -7.01 8.20
CA SER A 146 -6.07 -7.77 7.08
C SER A 146 -6.97 -8.93 6.59
N LEU A 147 -6.51 -9.70 5.59
CA LEU A 147 -7.19 -10.94 5.19
C LEU A 147 -6.96 -12.04 6.24
N PHE A 148 -5.70 -12.36 6.52
CA PHE A 148 -5.32 -13.36 7.52
C PHE A 148 -4.82 -12.72 8.80
N ASP A 149 -5.03 -13.43 9.90
CA ASP A 149 -4.27 -13.25 11.13
C ASP A 149 -2.77 -13.46 10.86
N LEU A 150 -1.96 -12.72 11.61
CA LEU A 150 -0.53 -12.97 11.66
C LEU A 150 -0.30 -14.28 12.45
N PRO A 151 0.43 -15.27 11.90
CA PRO A 151 0.71 -16.51 12.60
C PRO A 151 1.40 -16.25 13.95
N ALA A 152 1.00 -16.97 15.00
CA ALA A 152 1.58 -16.79 16.35
C ALA A 152 3.08 -17.10 16.42
N SER A 153 3.58 -17.87 15.45
CA SER A 153 5.00 -18.17 15.25
C SER A 153 5.79 -17.04 14.58
N TRP A 154 5.13 -16.05 13.98
CA TRP A 154 5.75 -14.94 13.27
C TRP A 154 5.89 -13.71 14.15
N THR A 155 6.85 -12.85 13.82
CA THR A 155 7.12 -11.61 14.56
C THR A 155 6.31 -10.47 13.95
N ALA A 156 5.48 -9.80 14.74
CA ALA A 156 4.88 -8.53 14.33
C ALA A 156 5.97 -7.48 14.06
N THR A 157 5.92 -6.79 12.91
CA THR A 157 6.87 -5.74 12.51
C THR A 157 6.90 -4.56 13.51
N THR A 158 5.84 -4.40 14.28
CA THR A 158 5.64 -3.33 15.26
C THR A 158 6.13 -3.74 16.66
N ARG A 159 7.11 -2.97 17.15
CA ARG A 159 7.37 -2.63 18.57
C ARG A 159 7.62 -3.81 19.55
N HIS A 160 8.21 -3.48 20.70
CA HIS A 160 8.74 -4.50 21.61
C HIS A 160 7.65 -5.07 22.54
N LYS A 161 7.49 -6.40 22.54
CA LYS A 161 6.54 -7.19 23.36
C LYS A 161 6.30 -6.64 24.77
N GLU A 162 7.38 -6.34 25.48
CA GLU A 162 7.37 -5.94 26.89
C GLU A 162 6.86 -4.50 27.11
N ALA A 163 6.92 -3.63 26.09
CA ALA A 163 6.59 -2.21 26.19
C ALA A 163 5.10 -1.89 25.93
N GLU A 164 4.36 -2.79 25.28
CA GLU A 164 2.99 -2.52 24.81
C GLU A 164 1.89 -3.26 25.59
N GLY A 165 2.26 -4.21 26.45
CA GLY A 165 1.32 -5.03 27.20
C GLY A 165 0.32 -5.75 26.28
N SER A 166 -0.98 -5.60 26.53
CA SER A 166 -2.02 -6.27 25.75
C SER A 166 -2.16 -5.76 24.31
N ALA A 167 -1.68 -4.55 24.00
CA ALA A 167 -1.78 -3.99 22.65
C ALA A 167 -0.91 -4.74 21.63
N TYR A 168 0.18 -5.37 22.07
CA TYR A 168 1.03 -6.20 21.21
C TYR A 168 0.27 -7.37 20.58
N TYR A 169 -0.58 -8.04 21.36
CA TYR A 169 -1.30 -9.23 20.90
C TYR A 169 -2.34 -8.90 19.83
N ARG A 170 -2.83 -7.65 19.76
CA ARG A 170 -3.82 -7.22 18.76
C ARG A 170 -3.35 -7.45 17.32
N HIS A 171 -2.05 -7.34 17.06
CA HIS A 171 -1.44 -7.59 15.74
C HIS A 171 -1.69 -9.02 15.22
N TYR A 172 -1.91 -9.99 16.10
CA TYR A 172 -2.15 -11.39 15.76
C TYR A 172 -3.62 -11.72 15.45
N TYR A 173 -4.52 -10.74 15.58
CA TYR A 173 -5.98 -10.95 15.47
C TYR A 173 -6.67 -9.95 14.52
N MET A 174 -5.94 -9.36 13.57
CA MET A 174 -6.45 -8.37 12.60
C MET A 174 -7.14 -8.98 11.38
N GLY A 175 -6.93 -10.26 11.10
CA GLY A 175 -7.47 -10.92 9.92
C GLY A 175 -8.98 -11.09 9.96
N LEU A 176 -9.61 -11.12 8.79
CA LEU A 176 -10.96 -11.68 8.59
C LEU A 176 -10.96 -13.21 8.72
N LEU A 177 -9.80 -13.83 8.48
CA LEU A 177 -9.53 -15.25 8.60
C LEU A 177 -8.49 -15.49 9.71
N ARG A 178 -8.59 -16.63 10.38
CA ARG A 178 -7.62 -17.10 11.37
C ARG A 178 -6.33 -17.61 10.72
N GLU A 179 -5.31 -17.93 11.52
CA GLU A 179 -4.06 -18.55 11.06
C GLU A 179 -4.31 -19.87 10.29
N ASP A 180 -5.34 -20.62 10.68
CA ASP A 180 -5.81 -21.86 10.02
C ASP A 180 -6.82 -21.63 8.89
N GLU A 181 -6.93 -20.39 8.40
CA GLU A 181 -7.85 -19.93 7.35
C GLU A 181 -9.35 -20.04 7.68
N THR A 182 -9.72 -20.42 8.91
CA THR A 182 -11.11 -20.42 9.37
C THR A 182 -11.66 -18.99 9.36
N PRO A 183 -12.82 -18.72 8.73
CA PRO A 183 -13.41 -17.38 8.69
C PRO A 183 -13.96 -16.97 10.05
N LYS A 184 -13.76 -15.70 10.39
CA LYS A 184 -14.37 -15.01 11.53
C LYS A 184 -15.73 -14.41 11.17
N MET A 185 -16.49 -13.98 12.17
CA MET A 185 -17.78 -13.30 12.00
C MET A 185 -17.73 -12.14 10.99
N ALA A 186 -16.66 -11.33 11.02
CA ALA A 186 -16.49 -10.19 10.12
C ALA A 186 -16.33 -10.59 8.64
N ALA A 187 -15.84 -11.80 8.33
CA ALA A 187 -15.69 -12.27 6.94
C ALA A 187 -17.03 -12.51 6.24
N ALA A 188 -18.08 -12.86 6.99
CA ALA A 188 -19.42 -13.07 6.44
C ALA A 188 -20.12 -11.74 6.06
N GLU A 189 -19.72 -10.65 6.72
CA GLU A 189 -20.32 -9.32 6.63
C GLU A 189 -19.42 -8.33 5.87
N PHE A 190 -18.45 -8.82 5.09
CA PHE A 190 -17.51 -7.99 4.35
C PHE A 190 -18.22 -7.20 3.23
N PRO A 191 -18.19 -5.86 3.25
CA PRO A 191 -19.01 -5.05 2.35
C PRO A 191 -18.39 -4.86 0.97
N GLU A 192 -19.25 -4.81 -0.04
CA GLU A 192 -18.84 -4.51 -1.41
C GLU A 192 -18.24 -3.10 -1.52
N GLY A 193 -17.15 -2.97 -2.30
CA GLY A 193 -16.41 -1.72 -2.49
C GLY A 193 -15.26 -1.49 -1.49
N LEU A 194 -15.26 -2.17 -0.34
CA LEU A 194 -14.11 -2.16 0.56
C LEU A 194 -12.98 -3.01 -0.01
N GLY A 195 -11.76 -2.46 -0.03
CA GLY A 195 -10.56 -3.19 -0.42
C GLY A 195 -9.98 -4.00 0.75
N ILE A 196 -8.95 -4.81 0.48
CA ILE A 196 -8.17 -5.50 1.51
C ILE A 196 -6.70 -5.07 1.44
N CYS A 197 -6.06 -4.93 2.60
CA CYS A 197 -4.63 -4.80 2.75
C CYS A 197 -4.07 -6.12 3.30
N GLN A 198 -3.35 -6.88 2.48
CA GLN A 198 -2.68 -8.10 2.89
C GLN A 198 -1.22 -8.03 2.45
N TRP A 199 -0.31 -8.00 3.43
CA TRP A 199 1.11 -8.21 3.18
C TRP A 199 1.38 -9.71 3.04
N PHE A 200 2.02 -10.13 1.96
CA PHE A 200 2.54 -11.49 1.82
C PHE A 200 4.01 -11.47 2.19
N HIS A 201 4.40 -12.32 3.14
CA HIS A 201 5.82 -12.49 3.47
C HIS A 201 6.55 -13.19 2.32
N TYR A 202 7.88 -13.17 2.37
CA TYR A 202 8.70 -13.90 1.40
C TYR A 202 8.33 -15.39 1.40
N GLU A 203 7.98 -15.94 0.23
CA GLU A 203 7.50 -17.31 0.05
C GLU A 203 6.28 -17.69 0.94
N ASP A 204 5.36 -16.74 1.18
CA ASP A 204 4.12 -17.00 1.93
C ASP A 204 3.25 -18.05 1.22
N HIS A 205 3.23 -19.25 1.78
CA HIS A 205 2.49 -20.42 1.31
C HIS A 205 0.98 -20.19 1.16
N ARG A 206 0.42 -19.17 1.84
CA ARG A 206 -1.01 -18.85 1.82
C ARG A 206 -1.46 -18.07 0.58
N LEU A 207 -0.56 -17.67 -0.32
CA LEU A 207 -0.91 -16.83 -1.48
C LEU A 207 -2.09 -17.39 -2.29
N ASP A 208 -2.12 -18.70 -2.55
CA ASP A 208 -3.11 -19.29 -3.45
C ASP A 208 -4.50 -19.31 -2.79
N SER A 209 -4.57 -19.71 -1.51
CA SER A 209 -5.80 -19.57 -0.69
C SER A 209 -6.23 -18.11 -0.55
N ALA A 210 -5.28 -17.18 -0.44
CA ALA A 210 -5.57 -15.75 -0.40
C ALA A 210 -6.33 -15.28 -1.65
N VAL A 211 -5.89 -15.70 -2.84
CA VAL A 211 -6.55 -15.37 -4.11
C VAL A 211 -7.97 -15.94 -4.15
N GLU A 212 -8.17 -17.18 -3.71
CA GLU A 212 -9.49 -17.80 -3.61
C GLU A 212 -10.42 -17.02 -2.65
N TRP A 213 -9.92 -16.63 -1.48
CA TRP A 213 -10.67 -15.84 -0.51
C TRP A 213 -10.96 -14.42 -0.97
N LEU A 214 -10.01 -13.73 -1.60
CA LEU A 214 -10.21 -12.40 -2.19
C LEU A 214 -11.32 -12.43 -3.26
N HIS A 215 -11.36 -13.47 -4.09
CA HIS A 215 -12.48 -13.69 -5.03
C HIS A 215 -13.80 -13.99 -4.31
N ARG A 216 -13.80 -14.84 -3.28
CA ARG A 216 -14.99 -15.17 -2.48
C ARG A 216 -15.60 -13.95 -1.77
N LEU A 217 -14.75 -13.06 -1.26
CA LEU A 217 -15.10 -11.78 -0.64
C LEU A 217 -15.42 -10.68 -1.69
N LYS A 218 -15.34 -11.00 -2.99
CA LYS A 218 -15.54 -10.07 -4.12
C LYS A 218 -14.65 -8.82 -4.06
N VAL A 219 -13.45 -8.96 -3.51
CA VAL A 219 -12.50 -7.85 -3.40
C VAL A 219 -12.10 -7.41 -4.81
N ARG A 220 -12.28 -6.12 -5.08
CA ARG A 220 -11.78 -5.48 -6.31
C ARG A 220 -10.41 -4.84 -6.08
N TYR A 221 -10.25 -4.16 -4.95
CA TYR A 221 -9.09 -3.34 -4.63
C TYR A 221 -8.22 -4.04 -3.58
N LEU A 222 -6.96 -4.26 -3.91
CA LEU A 222 -5.99 -4.92 -3.06
C LEU A 222 -4.82 -3.99 -2.78
N ARG A 223 -4.33 -3.98 -1.55
CA ARG A 223 -3.03 -3.44 -1.20
C ARG A 223 -2.14 -4.56 -0.71
N THR A 224 -0.93 -4.61 -1.26
CA THR A 224 0.18 -5.49 -0.86
C THR A 224 1.48 -4.68 -1.00
N GLY A 225 2.63 -5.32 -0.84
CA GLY A 225 3.90 -4.77 -1.27
C GLY A 225 4.86 -5.80 -1.83
N VAL A 226 5.96 -5.27 -2.37
CA VAL A 226 7.16 -6.01 -2.78
C VAL A 226 8.33 -5.39 -2.01
N SER A 227 9.13 -6.24 -1.37
CA SER A 227 10.11 -5.83 -0.37
C SER A 227 11.49 -5.59 -0.99
N TRP A 228 12.01 -4.37 -0.91
CA TRP A 228 13.37 -4.03 -1.34
C TRP A 228 14.41 -4.80 -0.53
N ALA A 229 14.24 -4.90 0.79
CA ALA A 229 15.06 -5.76 1.64
C ALA A 229 15.05 -7.23 1.16
N ASP A 230 13.89 -7.77 0.80
CA ASP A 230 13.79 -9.14 0.32
C ASP A 230 14.23 -9.31 -1.15
N SER A 231 14.38 -8.23 -1.93
CA SER A 231 14.93 -8.29 -3.30
C SER A 231 16.40 -8.69 -3.36
N HIS A 232 17.06 -8.78 -2.20
CA HIS A 232 18.40 -9.32 -2.04
C HIS A 232 18.43 -10.80 -1.55
N ARG A 233 17.26 -11.45 -1.43
CA ARG A 233 17.18 -12.90 -1.17
C ARG A 233 17.41 -13.72 -2.44
N GLU A 234 17.82 -14.96 -2.25
CA GLU A 234 17.89 -15.95 -3.34
C GLU A 234 16.50 -16.16 -3.94
N ASN A 235 16.41 -16.16 -5.28
CA ASN A 235 15.16 -16.32 -6.06
C ASN A 235 14.11 -15.21 -5.91
N ALA A 236 14.46 -14.04 -5.38
CA ALA A 236 13.48 -12.99 -5.05
C ALA A 236 12.60 -12.55 -6.24
N GLU A 237 13.16 -12.36 -7.43
CA GLU A 237 12.39 -12.02 -8.63
C GLU A 237 11.35 -13.10 -8.99
N LEU A 238 11.68 -14.39 -8.81
CA LEU A 238 10.75 -15.50 -9.09
C LEU A 238 9.58 -15.52 -8.11
N TRP A 239 9.83 -15.21 -6.83
CA TRP A 239 8.78 -15.06 -5.84
C TRP A 239 7.87 -13.86 -6.16
N PHE A 240 8.46 -12.68 -6.43
CA PHE A 240 7.69 -11.48 -6.75
C PHE A 240 6.88 -11.64 -8.05
N ASP A 241 7.42 -12.32 -9.07
CA ASP A 241 6.67 -12.66 -10.28
C ASP A 241 5.47 -13.57 -10.00
N ARG A 242 5.68 -14.62 -9.20
CA ARG A 242 4.59 -15.51 -8.78
C ARG A 242 3.51 -14.74 -8.03
N GLN A 243 3.90 -13.88 -7.10
CA GLN A 243 3.01 -13.01 -6.34
C GLN A 243 2.20 -12.09 -7.26
N MET A 244 2.89 -11.27 -8.06
CA MET A 244 2.23 -10.25 -8.88
C MET A 244 1.38 -10.84 -10.01
N LYS A 245 1.73 -12.03 -10.52
CA LYS A 245 0.88 -12.80 -11.45
C LYS A 245 -0.38 -13.35 -10.79
N ALA A 246 -0.28 -13.92 -9.58
CA ALA A 246 -1.45 -14.40 -8.85
C ALA A 246 -2.43 -13.27 -8.49
N LEU A 247 -1.91 -12.06 -8.28
CA LEU A 247 -2.68 -10.86 -7.97
C LEU A 247 -3.13 -10.05 -9.21
N GLU A 248 -2.84 -10.53 -10.42
CA GLU A 248 -3.29 -9.91 -11.68
C GLU A 248 -4.82 -9.69 -11.77
N PRO A 249 -5.71 -10.53 -11.21
CA PRO A 249 -7.16 -10.28 -11.24
C PRO A 249 -7.63 -9.05 -10.43
N PHE A 250 -6.81 -8.53 -9.51
CA PHE A 250 -7.20 -7.44 -8.60
C PHE A 250 -6.59 -6.10 -9.00
N ASN A 251 -7.30 -5.01 -8.72
CA ASN A 251 -6.75 -3.66 -8.81
C ASN A 251 -5.79 -3.44 -7.63
N THR A 252 -4.49 -3.56 -7.88
CA THR A 252 -3.47 -3.62 -6.82
C THR A 252 -2.76 -2.28 -6.64
N THR A 253 -2.82 -1.72 -5.43
CA THR A 253 -1.87 -0.71 -4.94
C THR A 253 -0.62 -1.43 -4.44
N LEU A 254 0.51 -1.27 -5.13
CA LEU A 254 1.78 -1.93 -4.83
C LEU A 254 2.65 -1.04 -3.92
N THR A 255 2.86 -1.45 -2.67
CA THR A 255 3.70 -0.73 -1.69
C THR A 255 5.17 -1.13 -1.82
N LEU A 256 6.07 -0.15 -1.81
CA LEU A 256 7.52 -0.33 -1.87
C LEU A 256 8.17 0.17 -0.56
N CYS A 257 8.65 -0.78 0.24
CA CYS A 257 9.56 -0.67 1.39
C CYS A 257 10.35 -2.01 1.40
N PHE A 258 11.23 -2.41 2.31
CA PHE A 258 11.98 -1.73 3.36
C PHE A 258 13.48 -1.72 3.00
N THR A 259 14.35 -1.03 3.74
CA THR A 259 15.78 -0.88 3.37
C THR A 259 16.56 -2.19 3.54
N PRO A 260 17.33 -2.67 2.53
CA PRO A 260 18.30 -3.74 2.73
C PRO A 260 19.36 -3.33 3.74
N GLU A 261 19.65 -4.15 4.76
CA GLU A 261 20.51 -3.77 5.89
C GLU A 261 21.87 -3.20 5.46
N HIS A 262 22.49 -3.75 4.42
CA HIS A 262 23.77 -3.29 3.91
C HIS A 262 23.72 -1.92 3.20
N LEU A 263 22.54 -1.48 2.74
CA LEU A 263 22.30 -0.18 2.10
C LEU A 263 21.83 0.89 3.09
N GLY A 264 21.31 0.51 4.26
CA GLY A 264 20.95 1.41 5.35
C GLY A 264 22.16 2.11 5.99
N ILE A 265 21.96 3.33 6.50
CA ILE A 265 22.91 4.03 7.37
C ILE A 265 23.25 3.18 8.61
N ALA A 266 22.23 2.59 9.23
CA ALA A 266 22.34 1.49 10.18
C ALA A 266 21.90 0.16 9.53
N PRO A 267 22.40 -1.00 9.97
CA PRO A 267 22.00 -2.32 9.46
C PRO A 267 20.62 -2.71 10.00
N HIS A 268 19.59 -2.04 9.53
CA HIS A 268 18.20 -2.27 9.93
C HIS A 268 17.23 -1.84 8.83
N TYR A 269 16.12 -2.55 8.69
CA TYR A 269 15.16 -2.35 7.59
C TYR A 269 14.41 -1.02 7.64
N THR A 270 14.34 -0.38 8.81
CA THR A 270 13.79 0.98 8.98
C THR A 270 14.82 2.09 8.76
N SER A 271 16.11 1.77 8.59
CA SER A 271 17.14 2.79 8.42
C SER A 271 16.90 3.56 7.11
N PRO A 272 17.08 4.89 7.10
CA PRO A 272 17.27 5.63 5.85
C PRO A 272 18.42 5.00 5.04
N PRO A 273 18.34 4.97 3.70
CA PRO A 273 19.42 4.48 2.86
C PRO A 273 20.61 5.45 2.86
N LYS A 274 21.81 4.91 2.60
CA LYS A 274 23.04 5.70 2.40
C LYS A 274 22.97 6.58 1.15
N ASP A 275 22.34 6.07 0.10
CA ASP A 275 22.11 6.76 -1.17
C ASP A 275 20.63 6.60 -1.58
N PRO A 276 19.85 7.71 -1.68
CA PRO A 276 18.44 7.66 -2.07
C PRO A 276 18.21 7.09 -3.49
N ASN A 277 19.21 7.14 -4.38
CA ASN A 277 19.07 6.63 -5.75
C ASN A 277 18.90 5.11 -5.79
N THR A 278 19.48 4.37 -4.83
CA THR A 278 19.38 2.90 -4.78
C THR A 278 17.93 2.40 -4.57
N PHE A 279 17.11 3.14 -3.81
CA PHE A 279 15.67 2.87 -3.72
C PHE A 279 14.92 3.32 -4.99
N ALA A 280 15.37 4.39 -5.64
CA ALA A 280 14.79 4.85 -6.89
C ALA A 280 15.01 3.86 -8.05
N GLU A 281 16.18 3.22 -8.10
CA GLU A 281 16.50 2.11 -9.02
C GLU A 281 15.58 0.90 -8.77
N PHE A 282 15.39 0.51 -7.50
CA PHE A 282 14.44 -0.54 -7.14
C PHE A 282 12.99 -0.20 -7.53
N ALA A 283 12.54 1.03 -7.28
CA ALA A 283 11.22 1.50 -7.68
C ALA A 283 11.04 1.52 -9.21
N GLN A 284 12.09 1.89 -9.96
CA GLN A 284 12.13 1.84 -11.42
C GLN A 284 12.02 0.40 -11.93
N TRP A 285 12.77 -0.53 -11.33
CA TRP A 285 12.71 -1.97 -11.63
C TRP A 285 11.29 -2.53 -11.39
N ALA A 286 10.72 -2.28 -10.21
CA ALA A 286 9.41 -2.79 -9.82
C ALA A 286 8.29 -2.27 -10.76
N VAL A 287 8.31 -0.98 -11.11
CA VAL A 287 7.34 -0.41 -12.06
C VAL A 287 7.58 -0.89 -13.49
N SER A 288 8.83 -1.00 -13.94
CA SER A 288 9.14 -1.54 -15.28
C SER A 288 8.62 -2.97 -15.47
N ARG A 289 8.60 -3.73 -14.37
CA ARG A 289 8.20 -5.14 -14.37
C ARG A 289 6.70 -5.36 -14.18
N TYR A 290 6.08 -4.64 -13.23
CA TYR A 290 4.71 -4.92 -12.78
C TYR A 290 3.68 -3.83 -13.13
N ALA A 291 4.14 -2.65 -13.57
CA ALA A 291 3.29 -1.52 -13.94
C ALA A 291 3.85 -0.66 -15.12
N PRO A 292 4.40 -1.26 -16.20
CA PRO A 292 4.98 -0.48 -17.29
C PRO A 292 3.94 0.40 -18.00
N ALA A 293 4.38 1.48 -18.64
CA ALA A 293 3.48 2.30 -19.46
C ALA A 293 2.76 1.44 -20.52
N PRO A 294 1.45 1.66 -20.76
CA PRO A 294 0.74 0.98 -21.84
C PRO A 294 1.44 1.24 -23.19
N VAL A 295 1.76 0.17 -23.91
CA VAL A 295 2.33 0.29 -25.26
C VAL A 295 1.29 0.95 -26.17
N ARG A 296 1.51 2.22 -26.53
CA ARG A 296 0.67 2.93 -27.50
C ARG A 296 0.85 2.27 -28.87
N THR A 297 -0.05 1.36 -29.21
CA THR A 297 -0.15 0.81 -30.56
C THR A 297 -0.64 1.92 -31.50
N ASN A 298 0.29 2.52 -32.26
CA ASN A 298 -0.06 3.44 -33.33
C ASN A 298 -0.85 2.67 -34.42
N SER A 299 -2.17 2.66 -34.32
CA SER A 299 -3.09 2.20 -35.36
C SER A 299 -3.14 3.20 -36.52
N ALA A 300 -2.00 3.36 -37.19
CA ALA A 300 -1.76 4.30 -38.29
C ALA A 300 -1.29 3.58 -39.56
N TYR A 301 -1.97 2.49 -39.91
CA TYR A 301 -2.04 1.97 -41.27
C TYR A 301 -3.42 2.25 -41.85
N ALA A 302 -3.71 3.53 -42.09
CA ALA A 302 -4.69 3.89 -43.09
C ALA A 302 -4.11 3.48 -44.46
N MET A 303 -4.74 2.49 -45.10
CA MET A 303 -4.41 2.14 -46.49
C MET A 303 -4.59 3.38 -47.37
N PRO A 304 -3.64 3.72 -48.26
CA PRO A 304 -3.86 4.77 -49.24
C PRO A 304 -5.06 4.42 -50.13
N GLU A 305 -5.98 5.36 -50.33
CA GLU A 305 -7.04 5.19 -51.34
C GLU A 305 -6.41 4.98 -52.73
N GLU A 306 -6.87 3.96 -53.44
CA GLU A 306 -6.42 3.71 -54.81
C GLU A 306 -6.75 4.90 -55.72
N MET A 307 -5.78 5.31 -56.53
CA MET A 307 -5.97 6.40 -57.49
C MET A 307 -7.05 6.03 -58.50
N ALA A 308 -8.19 6.72 -58.45
CA ALA A 308 -9.21 6.64 -59.50
C ALA A 308 -8.61 7.10 -60.85
N ALA A 309 -8.58 6.18 -61.82
CA ALA A 309 -8.07 6.46 -63.16
C ALA A 309 -8.97 7.49 -63.90
N PRO A 310 -8.39 8.37 -64.74
CA PRO A 310 -9.18 9.38 -65.46
C PRO A 310 -10.03 8.74 -66.56
N SER A 311 -11.34 9.01 -66.51
CA SER A 311 -12.29 8.66 -67.58
C SER A 311 -11.96 9.44 -68.85
N VAL A 312 -11.75 8.73 -69.96
CA VAL A 312 -11.56 9.32 -71.29
C VAL A 312 -12.89 9.33 -72.03
N LEU A 313 -13.28 10.51 -72.52
CA LEU A 313 -14.45 10.73 -73.37
C LEU A 313 -14.37 9.94 -74.69
N ARG A 314 -15.43 9.18 -75.00
CA ARG A 314 -16.04 9.02 -76.34
C ARG A 314 -17.53 8.77 -76.21
#